data_AF-A0A6H1P666-F1
#
_entry.id   AF-A0A6H1P666-F1
#
_cell.length_a   1.000
_cell.length_b   1.000
_cell.length_c   1.000
_cell.angle_alpha   90.00
_cell.angle_beta   90.00
_cell.angle_gamma   90.00
#
_symmetry.space_group_name_H-M   'P 1'
#
loop_
_entity.id
_entity.type
_entity.pdbx_description
1 polymer ?
#
loop_
_entity_poly.entity_id
_entity_poly.type
_entity_poly.pdbx_seq_one_letter_code
_entity_poly.pdbx_strand_id
1 'polypeptide(L)' 'MVKENQYVAATLSPNLINEIQSLEEKISEQAHKKVVVIAYENDKN' A
#
# COMPACT_ATOMS: atom_id res chain seq x y z
N MET A 1 -6.08 -17.62 21.86
CA MET A 1 -4.89 -17.29 21.05
C MET A 1 -5.38 -16.47 19.87
N VAL A 2 -5.07 -15.18 19.83
CA VAL A 2 -5.34 -14.36 18.65
C VAL A 2 -4.42 -14.91 17.56
N LYS A 3 -4.98 -15.44 16.47
CA LYS A 3 -4.19 -15.67 15.26
C LYS A 3 -3.74 -14.29 14.82
N GLU A 4 -2.49 -13.93 15.14
CA GLU A 4 -1.81 -12.84 14.46
C GLU A 4 -1.78 -13.26 13.00
N ASN A 5 -2.73 -12.77 12.20
CA ASN A 5 -2.63 -12.86 10.75
C ASN A 5 -1.34 -12.11 10.42
N GLN A 6 -0.28 -12.85 10.12
CA GLN A 6 1.03 -12.28 9.83
C GLN A 6 0.91 -11.57 8.49
N TYR A 7 0.70 -10.26 8.55
CA TYR A 7 0.69 -9.41 7.38
C TYR A 7 2.13 -9.10 7.02
N VAL A 8 2.56 -9.52 5.84
CA VAL A 8 3.88 -9.20 5.30
C VAL A 8 3.74 -8.10 4.25
N ALA A 9 4.82 -7.35 4.01
CA ALA A 9 4.80 -6.31 2.99
C ALA A 9 4.47 -6.94 1.63
N ALA A 10 3.43 -6.42 0.96
CA ALA A 10 3.01 -6.98 -0.31
C ALA A 10 4.11 -6.77 -1.37
N THR A 11 4.45 -7.84 -2.09
CA THR A 11 5.36 -7.71 -3.24
C THR A 11 4.56 -7.29 -4.47
N LEU A 12 4.53 -5.98 -4.74
CA LEU A 12 3.79 -5.42 -5.87
C LEU A 12 4.61 -5.42 -7.17
N SER A 13 3.93 -5.55 -8.30
CA SER A 13 4.58 -5.41 -9.61
C SER A 13 5.02 -3.96 -9.85
N PRO A 14 6.10 -3.71 -10.60
CA PRO A 14 6.59 -2.35 -10.86
C PRO A 14 5.54 -1.43 -11.49
N ASN A 15 4.72 -1.96 -12.40
CA ASN A 15 3.65 -1.18 -13.04
C ASN A 15 2.62 -0.70 -12.02
N LEU A 16 2.22 -1.57 -11.09
CA LEU A 16 1.26 -1.23 -10.04
C LEU A 16 1.83 -0.21 -9.04
N ILE A 17 3.13 -0.31 -8.71
CA ILE A 17 3.81 0.68 -7.87
C ILE A 17 3.74 2.08 -8.51
N ASN A 18 4.02 2.17 -9.81
CA ASN A 18 3.98 3.46 -10.53
C ASN A 18 2.56 4.05 -10.57
N GLU A 19 1.54 3.21 -10.75
CA GLU A 19 0.14 3.64 -10.70
C GLU A 19 -0.26 4.15 -9.31
N ILE A 20 0.17 3.46 -8.24
CA ILE A 20 -0.08 3.87 -6.85
C ILE A 20 0.61 5.19 -6.55
N GLN A 21 1.89 5.36 -6.92
CA GLN A 21 2.62 6.62 -6.72
C GLN A 21 1.94 7.80 -7.44
N SER A 22 1.53 7.59 -8.70
CA SER A 22 0.80 8.60 -9.47
C SER A 22 -0.54 8.97 -8.81
N LEU A 23 -1.19 8.03 -8.12
CA LEU A 23 -2.42 8.27 -7.37
C LEU A 23 -2.14 9.01 -6.05
N GLU A 24 -1.11 8.62 -5.31
CA GLU A 24 -0.67 9.27 -4.08
C GLU A 24 -0.40 10.76 -4.28
N GLU A 25 0.32 11.11 -5.35
CA GLU A 25 0.63 12.49 -5.71
C GLU A 25 -0.65 13.30 -5.98
N LYS A 26 -1.55 12.79 -6.83
CA LYS A 26 -2.81 13.45 -7.16
C LYS A 26 -3.68 13.72 -5.93
N ILE A 27 -3.84 12.72 -5.06
CA ILE A 27 -4.65 12.88 -3.85
C ILE A 27 -3.95 13.83 -2.88
N SER A 28 -2.61 13.75 -2.78
CA SER A 28 -1.85 14.63 -1.89
C SER A 28 -2.01 16.10 -2.25
N GLU A 29 -1.95 16.43 -3.54
CA GLU A 29 -2.18 17.78 -4.06
C GLU A 29 -3.61 18.25 -3.78
N GLN A 30 -4.61 17.44 -4.11
CA GLN A 30 -6.02 17.80 -3.91
C GLN A 30 -6.36 18.01 -2.42
N ALA A 31 -5.88 17.12 -1.56
CA ALA A 31 -6.16 17.15 -0.13
C ALA A 31 -5.28 18.14 0.64
N HIS A 32 -4.24 18.72 0.01
CA HIS A 32 -3.21 19.52 0.65
C HIS A 32 -2.58 18.80 1.86
N LYS A 33 -2.40 17.49 1.72
CA LYS A 33 -1.93 16.58 2.77
C LYS A 33 -1.00 15.55 2.15
N LYS A 34 -0.05 15.04 2.94
CA LYS A 34 0.76 13.90 2.50
C LYS A 34 -0.07 12.62 2.57
N VAL A 35 -0.21 11.92 1.45
CA VAL A 35 -0.80 10.58 1.38
C VAL A 35 0.30 9.54 1.31
N VAL A 36 0.10 8.41 1.99
CA VAL A 36 1.00 7.25 1.97
C VAL A 36 0.15 5.99 1.91
N VAL A 37 0.45 5.11 0.98
CA VAL A 37 -0.19 3.81 0.78
C VAL A 37 0.71 2.73 1.34
N ILE A 38 0.13 1.88 2.18
CA ILE A 38 0.83 0.73 2.76
C ILE A 38 0.05 -0.53 2.36
N ALA A 39 0.68 -1.36 1.55
CA ALA A 39 0.09 -2.61 1.06
C ALA A 39 0.68 -3.80 1.83
N TYR A 40 -0.20 -4.66 2.33
CA TYR A 40 0.16 -5.91 2.99
C TYR A 40 -0.52 -7.08 2.32
N GLU A 41 0.18 -8.20 2.23
CA GLU A 41 -0.40 -9.48 1.84
C GLU A 41 -0.62 -10.34 3.09
N ASN A 42 -1.70 -11.12 3.09
CA ASN A 42 -1.94 -12.08 4.14
C ASN A 42 -1.02 -13.28 3.87
N ASP A 43 0.02 -13.43 4.68
CA ASP A 43 0.86 -14.62 4.65
C ASP A 43 0.02 -15.80 5.17
N LYS A 44 -0.69 -16.46 4.26
CA LYS A 44 -1.46 -17.68 4.54
C LYS A 44 -0.55 -18.92 4.50
N ASN A 45 0.62 -18.86 5.14
CA ASN A 45 1.30 -20.08 5.54
C ASN A 45 0.53 -20.76 6.69
#